data_AF-A0ABD3M0B2-F1
#
_entry.id   AF-A0ABD3M0B2-F1
#
_cell.length_a   1.000
_cell.length_b   1.000
_cell.length_c   1.000
_cell.angle_alpha   90.00
_cell.angle_beta   90.00
_cell.angle_gamma   90.00
#
_symmetry.space_group_name_H-M   'P 1'
#
loop_
_entity.id
_entity.type
_entity.pdbx_description
1 polymer ?
#
loop_
_entity_poly.entity_id
_entity_poly.type
_entity_poly.pdbx_seq_one_letter_code
_entity_poly.pdbx_strand_id
1 'polypeptide(L)'
;MTNISSDSITTTSRSASTALAKTLSDPDLNFVQRYDAVRSYLDSLAKPVGSLGSIEDFAARLAALQRSATPSVDNPVCLIFAADHGVAKDKSEGGINCSSYPQAVSRKVLEALDHGSAGASVLARCNNVHLRVIDVGLADGPASEKEYEWSQTIVRSSEETRVVQDGTKNFCIGSAMSDIEVAKCILTGRRETRQYINEMKSDIVIFGEVGIGNTTTSSALIAALCGIDVKSLCGTGASITRDGIDDDVVNKKITIIEEAMAYHNAATMLKGAPLPTLAAVGGAEIAAIVGGILEATDRDIPILVDGFIVTTAAMIACQIDPDVTRNLLFATQSTEQGQTIALNIINDIAKAKNDPAPAQPALNMNLRMGEGTGALMAVPLLRSACAVLAELATLNEVLSL
;
A
#
# COMPACT_ATOMS: atom_id res chain seq x y z
N MET A 1 52.36 -18.61 -20.04
CA MET A 1 51.47 -17.85 -19.13
C MET A 1 51.43 -16.42 -19.64
N THR A 2 50.46 -16.15 -20.51
CA THR A 2 50.18 -14.83 -21.05
C THR A 2 49.51 -14.01 -19.96
N ASN A 3 50.12 -12.87 -19.59
CA ASN A 3 49.52 -11.85 -18.74
C ASN A 3 48.22 -11.37 -19.38
N ILE A 4 47.08 -11.80 -18.83
CA ILE A 4 45.80 -11.15 -19.09
C ILE A 4 45.75 -9.97 -18.12
N SER A 5 45.79 -8.76 -18.69
CA SER A 5 45.87 -7.50 -17.93
C SER A 5 44.61 -7.27 -17.10
N SER A 6 44.79 -6.78 -15.87
CA SER A 6 43.72 -6.28 -14.97
C SER A 6 42.77 -5.23 -15.60
N ASP A 7 43.15 -4.63 -16.73
CA ASP A 7 42.35 -3.65 -17.46
C ASP A 7 41.17 -4.27 -18.22
N SER A 8 41.21 -5.55 -18.61
CA SER A 8 40.11 -6.18 -19.36
C SER A 8 38.90 -6.49 -18.49
N ILE A 9 39.13 -6.76 -17.20
CA ILE A 9 38.11 -7.18 -16.23
C ILE A 9 37.20 -6.01 -15.83
N THR A 10 37.77 -4.80 -15.69
CA THR A 10 37.02 -3.56 -15.40
C THR A 10 36.22 -3.03 -16.59
N THR A 11 36.62 -3.35 -17.83
CA THR A 11 35.88 -2.96 -19.03
C THR A 11 34.64 -3.79 -19.31
N THR A 12 34.63 -5.08 -18.99
CA THR A 12 33.46 -5.97 -19.18
C THR A 12 32.39 -5.80 -18.11
N SER A 13 32.76 -5.51 -16.86
CA SER A 13 31.76 -5.24 -15.80
C SER A 13 31.01 -3.94 -16.01
N ARG A 14 31.72 -2.90 -16.45
CA ARG A 14 31.11 -1.67 -16.91
C ARG A 14 30.23 -1.91 -18.13
N SER A 15 30.55 -2.82 -19.04
CA SER A 15 29.80 -2.95 -20.30
C SER A 15 28.39 -3.54 -20.12
N ALA A 16 28.20 -4.56 -19.27
CA ALA A 16 26.89 -5.17 -19.02
C ALA A 16 25.95 -4.22 -18.24
N SER A 17 26.46 -3.60 -17.18
CA SER A 17 25.74 -2.58 -16.42
C SER A 17 25.44 -1.34 -17.28
N THR A 18 26.38 -0.91 -18.14
CA THR A 18 26.15 0.20 -19.10
C THR A 18 25.10 -0.17 -20.16
N ALA A 19 25.08 -1.42 -20.61
CA ALA A 19 24.07 -1.89 -21.56
C ALA A 19 22.68 -1.88 -20.92
N LEU A 20 22.53 -2.36 -19.67
CA LEU A 20 21.29 -2.27 -18.92
C LEU A 20 20.85 -0.80 -18.73
N ALA A 21 21.76 0.07 -18.33
CA ALA A 21 21.48 1.50 -18.16
C ALA A 21 20.96 2.14 -19.46
N LYS A 22 21.56 1.81 -20.60
CA LYS A 22 21.09 2.27 -21.92
C LYS A 22 19.67 1.79 -22.19
N THR A 23 19.38 0.50 -22.00
CA THR A 23 18.05 -0.08 -22.18
C THR A 23 17.01 0.61 -21.28
N LEU A 24 17.32 0.81 -20.00
CA LEU A 24 16.39 1.44 -19.06
C LEU A 24 16.08 2.90 -19.40
N SER A 25 17.08 3.63 -19.90
CA SER A 25 16.94 5.03 -20.33
C SER A 25 16.20 5.22 -21.66
N ASP A 26 15.98 4.15 -22.42
CA ASP A 26 15.34 4.20 -23.73
C ASP A 26 13.86 4.62 -23.59
N PRO A 27 13.43 5.77 -24.17
CA PRO A 27 12.06 6.24 -24.06
C PRO A 27 11.06 5.38 -24.85
N ASP A 28 11.52 4.59 -25.84
CA ASP A 28 10.65 3.79 -26.70
C ASP A 28 10.27 2.44 -26.05
N LEU A 29 10.95 2.06 -24.97
CA LEU A 29 10.61 0.85 -24.21
C LEU A 29 9.48 1.10 -23.21
N ASN A 30 8.59 0.14 -23.09
CA ASN A 30 7.56 0.15 -22.05
C ASN A 30 8.08 -0.48 -20.73
N PHE A 31 7.23 -0.46 -19.69
CA PHE A 31 7.56 -1.04 -18.39
C PHE A 31 7.96 -2.52 -18.47
N VAL A 32 7.19 -3.35 -19.19
CA VAL A 32 7.43 -4.80 -19.30
C VAL A 32 8.79 -5.08 -19.94
N GLN A 33 9.14 -4.38 -21.02
CA GLN A 33 10.43 -4.53 -21.69
C GLN A 33 11.60 -4.13 -20.78
N ARG A 34 11.45 -3.04 -20.00
CA ARG A 34 12.46 -2.63 -19.02
C ARG A 34 12.58 -3.66 -17.89
N TYR A 35 11.46 -4.13 -17.36
CA TYR A 35 11.40 -5.16 -16.33
C TYR A 35 12.10 -6.45 -16.77
N ASP A 36 11.78 -6.96 -17.96
CA ASP A 36 12.37 -8.17 -18.52
C ASP A 36 13.89 -8.04 -18.77
N ALA A 37 14.34 -6.85 -19.19
CA ALA A 37 15.76 -6.56 -19.34
C ALA A 37 16.49 -6.63 -17.98
N VAL A 38 15.89 -6.09 -16.91
CA VAL A 38 16.46 -6.17 -15.56
C VAL A 38 16.45 -7.60 -15.04
N ARG A 39 15.37 -8.36 -15.26
CA ARG A 39 15.29 -9.79 -14.93
C ARG A 39 16.40 -10.59 -15.61
N SER A 40 16.61 -10.35 -16.90
CA SER A 40 17.68 -11.00 -17.67
C SER A 40 19.08 -10.65 -17.14
N TYR A 41 19.28 -9.40 -16.71
CA TYR A 41 20.53 -8.99 -16.07
C TYR A 41 20.72 -9.66 -14.70
N LEU A 42 19.67 -9.69 -13.86
CA LEU A 42 19.69 -10.37 -12.56
C LEU A 42 20.02 -11.86 -12.67
N ASP A 43 19.61 -12.53 -13.75
CA ASP A 43 19.94 -13.93 -14.03
C ASP A 43 21.42 -14.15 -14.41
N SER A 44 22.11 -13.09 -14.85
CA SER A 44 23.55 -13.12 -15.17
C SER A 44 24.47 -12.88 -13.95
N LEU A 45 23.89 -12.45 -12.83
CA LEU A 45 24.62 -12.20 -11.59
C LEU A 45 25.22 -13.47 -11.00
N ALA A 46 26.29 -13.34 -10.20
CA ALA A 46 27.03 -14.44 -9.59
C ALA A 46 26.25 -15.14 -8.45
N LYS A 47 25.09 -15.70 -8.80
CA LYS A 47 24.16 -16.43 -7.96
C LYS A 47 23.40 -17.46 -8.80
N PRO A 48 22.85 -18.54 -8.22
CA PRO A 48 21.90 -19.37 -8.95
C PRO A 48 20.68 -18.53 -9.38
N VAL A 49 20.19 -18.78 -10.60
CA VAL A 49 19.00 -18.12 -11.17
C VAL A 49 17.82 -18.24 -10.20
N GLY A 50 17.16 -17.12 -9.89
CA GLY A 50 16.02 -17.06 -8.97
C GLY A 50 16.33 -17.25 -7.48
N SER A 51 17.60 -17.41 -7.09
CA SER A 51 17.95 -17.74 -5.69
C SER A 51 17.65 -16.65 -4.67
N LEU A 52 17.40 -15.41 -5.11
CA LEU A 52 17.01 -14.30 -4.22
C LEU A 52 15.48 -14.09 -4.16
N GLY A 53 14.68 -14.93 -4.83
CA GLY A 53 13.22 -14.92 -4.73
C GLY A 53 12.59 -13.55 -5.07
N SER A 54 11.67 -13.08 -4.23
CA SER A 54 10.94 -11.81 -4.45
C SER A 54 11.83 -10.57 -4.54
N ILE A 55 13.05 -10.60 -3.97
CA ILE A 55 14.00 -9.49 -4.06
C ILE A 55 14.34 -9.15 -5.51
N GLU A 56 14.40 -10.17 -6.39
CA GLU A 56 14.68 -9.97 -7.81
C GLU A 56 13.51 -9.28 -8.54
N ASP A 57 12.25 -9.55 -8.16
CA ASP A 57 11.08 -8.82 -8.70
C ASP A 57 11.07 -7.37 -8.19
N PHE A 58 11.34 -7.15 -6.90
CA PHE A 58 11.41 -5.80 -6.34
C PHE A 58 12.50 -4.96 -7.02
N ALA A 59 13.70 -5.52 -7.20
CA ALA A 59 14.78 -4.86 -7.91
C ALA A 59 14.37 -4.50 -9.36
N ALA A 60 13.76 -5.45 -10.08
CA ALA A 60 13.32 -5.25 -11.46
C ALA A 60 12.23 -4.17 -11.59
N ARG A 61 11.24 -4.14 -10.69
CA ARG A 61 10.20 -3.10 -10.69
C ARG A 61 10.77 -1.73 -10.39
N LEU A 62 11.58 -1.62 -9.34
CA LEU A 62 12.22 -0.36 -8.95
C LEU A 62 13.07 0.19 -10.11
N ALA A 63 13.92 -0.64 -10.72
CA ALA A 63 14.75 -0.25 -11.86
C ALA A 63 13.95 0.14 -13.10
N ALA A 64 12.88 -0.61 -13.42
CA ALA A 64 12.04 -0.34 -14.58
C ALA A 64 11.25 0.97 -14.44
N LEU A 65 10.71 1.24 -13.26
CA LEU A 65 9.94 2.46 -12.95
C LEU A 65 10.85 3.68 -12.85
N GLN A 66 11.95 3.57 -12.11
CA GLN A 66 12.93 4.66 -11.97
C GLN A 66 13.82 4.84 -13.20
N ARG A 67 13.72 3.92 -14.18
CA ARG A 67 14.51 3.91 -15.42
C ARG A 67 16.02 3.98 -15.14
N SER A 68 16.46 3.25 -14.12
CA SER A 68 17.82 3.30 -13.60
C SER A 68 18.36 1.90 -13.33
N ALA A 69 19.59 1.62 -13.79
CA ALA A 69 20.31 0.39 -13.46
C ALA A 69 20.84 0.39 -12.01
N THR A 70 20.80 1.56 -11.35
CA THR A 70 21.10 1.75 -9.94
C THR A 70 19.88 2.41 -9.27
N PRO A 71 18.76 1.69 -9.14
CA PRO A 71 17.58 2.24 -8.49
C PRO A 71 17.87 2.52 -7.01
N SER A 72 17.10 3.40 -6.39
CA SER A 72 17.26 3.78 -4.99
C SER A 72 15.94 3.73 -4.21
N VAL A 73 16.08 3.68 -2.87
CA VAL A 73 15.01 3.93 -1.91
C VAL A 73 15.58 4.88 -0.85
N ASP A 74 15.99 6.04 -1.32
CA ASP A 74 16.72 7.06 -0.55
C ASP A 74 15.76 8.05 0.09
N ASN A 75 14.67 8.38 -0.60
CA ASN A 75 13.69 9.37 -0.16
C ASN A 75 12.27 8.77 -0.02
N PRO A 76 12.09 7.66 0.72
CA PRO A 76 10.76 7.09 0.93
C PRO A 76 9.89 8.06 1.73
N VAL A 77 8.65 8.24 1.27
CA VAL A 77 7.61 8.99 2.00
C VAL A 77 6.50 8.03 2.39
N CYS A 78 6.07 8.06 3.65
CA CYS A 78 4.90 7.35 4.15
C CYS A 78 3.75 8.33 4.40
N LEU A 79 2.63 8.10 3.73
CA LEU A 79 1.40 8.88 3.86
C LEU A 79 0.33 8.03 4.56
N ILE A 80 0.01 8.40 5.79
CA ILE A 80 -1.08 7.79 6.57
C ILE A 80 -2.34 8.63 6.37
N PHE A 81 -3.39 8.03 5.82
CA PHE A 81 -4.71 8.68 5.76
C PHE A 81 -5.57 8.19 6.93
N ALA A 82 -6.26 9.11 7.60
CA ALA A 82 -7.03 8.80 8.79
C ALA A 82 -8.50 9.21 8.65
N ALA A 83 -9.42 8.29 8.98
CA ALA A 83 -10.84 8.55 9.08
C ALA A 83 -11.56 7.50 9.93
N ASP A 84 -12.71 7.87 10.50
CA ASP A 84 -13.54 6.95 11.29
C ASP A 84 -14.73 6.41 10.48
N HIS A 85 -15.25 5.26 10.89
CA HIS A 85 -16.33 4.56 10.17
C HIS A 85 -17.62 4.50 10.98
N GLY A 86 -18.73 5.00 10.44
CA GLY A 86 -20.01 5.04 11.15
C GLY A 86 -20.54 3.67 11.58
N VAL A 87 -20.19 2.59 10.88
CA VAL A 87 -20.54 1.22 11.29
C VAL A 87 -19.91 0.84 12.65
N ALA A 88 -18.78 1.46 13.00
CA ALA A 88 -18.06 1.21 14.25
C ALA A 88 -18.52 2.10 15.42
N LYS A 89 -19.38 3.10 15.17
CA LYS A 89 -20.00 3.90 16.24
C LYS A 89 -20.72 3.01 17.25
N ASP A 90 -20.87 3.50 18.47
CA ASP A 90 -21.70 2.83 19.47
C ASP A 90 -23.16 2.73 18.97
N LYS A 91 -23.90 1.73 19.43
CA LYS A 91 -25.31 1.58 19.07
C LYS A 91 -26.16 2.77 19.50
N SER A 92 -25.80 3.42 20.62
CA SER A 92 -26.46 4.66 21.08
C SER A 92 -26.21 5.86 20.15
N GLU A 93 -25.17 5.80 19.32
CA GLU A 93 -24.79 6.84 18.36
C GLU A 93 -25.14 6.45 16.91
N GLY A 94 -25.91 5.36 16.73
CA GLY A 94 -26.40 4.90 15.42
C GLY A 94 -25.46 3.95 14.66
N GLY A 95 -24.38 3.47 15.30
CA GLY A 95 -23.52 2.42 14.75
C GLY A 95 -23.92 1.01 15.20
N ILE A 96 -23.03 0.03 14.97
CA ILE A 96 -23.25 -1.39 15.32
C ILE A 96 -22.11 -1.93 16.21
N ASN A 97 -21.15 -1.08 16.56
CA ASN A 97 -19.98 -1.41 17.36
C ASN A 97 -19.22 -2.62 16.76
N CYS A 98 -18.80 -2.49 15.50
CA CYS A 98 -18.11 -3.57 14.77
C CYS A 98 -16.62 -3.71 15.13
N SER A 99 -16.13 -2.96 16.12
CA SER A 99 -14.74 -2.93 16.56
C SER A 99 -14.66 -3.20 18.06
N SER A 100 -13.56 -3.80 18.51
CA SER A 100 -13.29 -4.00 19.94
C SER A 100 -12.80 -2.72 20.64
N TYR A 101 -12.44 -1.69 19.88
CA TYR A 101 -11.98 -0.39 20.38
C TYR A 101 -13.00 0.71 20.05
N PRO A 102 -13.23 1.68 20.96
CA PRO A 102 -14.07 2.84 20.69
C PRO A 102 -13.40 3.79 19.69
N GLN A 103 -14.19 4.53 18.91
CA GLN A 103 -13.69 5.44 17.87
C GLN A 103 -12.72 6.52 18.39
N ALA A 104 -12.90 6.96 19.65
CA ALA A 104 -11.98 7.89 20.30
C ALA A 104 -10.50 7.44 20.29
N VAL A 105 -10.23 6.14 20.09
CA VAL A 105 -8.87 5.61 19.94
C VAL A 105 -8.18 6.13 18.69
N SER A 106 -8.87 6.36 17.57
CA SER A 106 -8.27 6.87 16.33
C SER A 106 -7.54 8.19 16.57
N ARG A 107 -8.16 9.10 17.35
CA ARG A 107 -7.56 10.38 17.73
C ARG A 107 -6.32 10.19 18.61
N LYS A 108 -6.35 9.24 19.54
CA LYS A 108 -5.19 8.93 20.39
C LYS A 108 -4.03 8.35 19.59
N VAL A 109 -4.30 7.58 18.54
CA VAL A 109 -3.27 7.13 17.60
C VAL A 109 -2.69 8.32 16.83
N LEU A 110 -3.51 9.26 16.37
CA LEU A 110 -3.01 10.48 15.73
C LEU A 110 -2.16 11.34 16.66
N GLU A 111 -2.58 11.56 17.90
CA GLU A 111 -1.78 12.25 18.92
C GLU A 111 -0.44 11.52 19.11
N ALA A 112 -0.44 10.18 19.18
CA ALA A 112 0.78 9.40 19.32
C ALA A 112 1.70 9.48 18.08
N LEU A 113 1.13 9.53 16.87
CA LEU A 113 1.87 9.74 15.61
C LEU A 113 2.51 11.14 15.58
N ASP A 114 1.74 12.16 15.99
CA ASP A 114 2.20 13.54 16.10
C ASP A 114 3.36 13.67 17.11
N HIS A 115 3.22 13.03 18.27
CA HIS A 115 4.30 12.91 19.27
C HIS A 115 5.39 11.90 18.91
N GLY A 116 5.41 11.36 17.70
CA GLY A 116 6.47 10.45 17.25
C GLY A 116 6.63 9.16 18.08
N SER A 117 5.58 8.76 18.80
CA SER A 117 5.55 7.67 19.78
C SER A 117 4.72 6.46 19.33
N ALA A 118 3.91 6.62 18.28
CA ALA A 118 3.22 5.52 17.62
C ALA A 118 4.20 4.59 16.89
N GLY A 119 3.78 3.35 16.62
CA GLY A 119 4.62 2.34 15.99
C GLY A 119 5.14 2.78 14.63
N ALA A 120 4.28 3.36 13.78
CA ALA A 120 4.71 3.87 12.49
C ALA A 120 5.74 5.02 12.62
N SER A 121 5.60 5.89 13.61
CA SER A 121 6.59 6.96 13.83
C SER A 121 7.96 6.43 14.24
N VAL A 122 7.99 5.43 15.13
CA VAL A 122 9.24 4.78 15.55
C VAL A 122 9.91 4.11 14.36
N LEU A 123 9.15 3.34 13.58
CA LEU A 123 9.68 2.60 12.43
C LEU A 123 10.11 3.52 11.28
N ALA A 124 9.37 4.60 11.03
CA ALA A 124 9.74 5.60 10.03
C ALA A 124 11.08 6.25 10.37
N ARG A 125 11.28 6.63 11.64
CA ARG A 125 12.58 7.15 12.11
C ARG A 125 13.69 6.11 11.98
N CYS A 126 13.45 4.86 12.37
CA CYS A 126 14.45 3.78 12.26
C CYS A 126 14.88 3.52 10.81
N ASN A 127 13.98 3.73 9.85
CA ASN A 127 14.22 3.43 8.44
C ASN A 127 14.47 4.69 7.58
N ASN A 128 14.62 5.86 8.18
CA ASN A 128 14.78 7.14 7.50
C ASN A 128 13.69 7.38 6.45
N VAL A 129 12.43 7.34 6.89
CA VAL A 129 11.23 7.56 6.07
C VAL A 129 10.53 8.82 6.55
N HIS A 130 10.19 9.72 5.62
CA HIS A 130 9.39 10.90 5.95
C HIS A 130 7.93 10.48 6.16
N LEU A 131 7.42 10.66 7.39
CA LEU A 131 6.05 10.28 7.73
C LEU A 131 5.12 11.50 7.69
N ARG A 132 3.97 11.36 7.05
CA ARG A 132 2.91 12.37 7.03
C ARG A 132 1.59 11.72 7.35
N VAL A 133 0.79 12.38 8.17
CA VAL A 133 -0.55 11.94 8.53
C VAL A 133 -1.54 12.95 8.01
N ILE A 134 -2.58 12.49 7.34
CA ILE A 134 -3.61 13.33 6.72
C ILE A 134 -4.96 12.88 7.27
N ASP A 135 -5.58 13.74 8.07
CA ASP A 135 -6.95 13.54 8.52
C ASP A 135 -7.92 13.91 7.39
N VAL A 136 -8.65 12.90 6.91
CA VAL A 136 -9.68 13.03 5.87
C VAL A 136 -11.10 12.81 6.41
N GLY A 137 -11.24 12.44 7.69
CA GLY A 137 -12.54 12.41 8.34
C GLY A 137 -12.63 11.63 9.63
N LEU A 138 -11.77 11.95 10.60
CA LEU A 138 -11.95 11.47 11.97
C LEU A 138 -13.16 12.10 12.66
N ALA A 139 -13.77 11.32 13.57
CA ALA A 139 -14.78 11.80 14.49
C ALA A 139 -14.17 12.81 15.51
N ASP A 140 -14.99 13.71 16.04
CA ASP A 140 -14.65 14.73 17.06
C ASP A 140 -13.89 16.01 16.60
N GLY A 141 -14.08 16.45 15.34
CA GLY A 141 -13.55 17.74 14.84
C GLY A 141 -12.05 17.73 14.49
N PRO A 142 -11.44 18.86 14.07
CA PRO A 142 -10.04 18.88 13.66
C PRO A 142 -9.09 18.59 14.85
N ALA A 143 -7.95 17.94 14.58
CA ALA A 143 -6.85 17.90 15.54
C ALA A 143 -6.25 19.31 15.69
N SER A 144 -5.67 19.64 16.85
CA SER A 144 -4.95 20.91 16.97
C SER A 144 -3.75 20.91 16.03
N GLU A 145 -3.67 21.88 15.11
CA GLU A 145 -2.46 22.14 14.33
C GLU A 145 -1.31 22.49 15.28
N LYS A 146 -0.45 21.52 15.60
CA LYS A 146 0.79 21.74 16.34
C LYS A 146 1.92 21.11 15.56
N GLU A 147 2.75 21.94 14.96
CA GLU A 147 4.04 21.51 14.44
C GLU A 147 5.00 21.35 15.63
N TYR A 148 5.40 20.12 15.93
CA TYR A 148 6.50 19.87 16.85
C TYR A 148 7.81 19.87 16.06
N GLU A 149 8.74 20.80 16.38
CA GLU A 149 10.03 20.97 15.69
C GLU A 149 10.92 19.71 15.64
N TRP A 150 10.61 18.68 16.42
CA TRP A 150 11.44 17.48 16.58
C TRP A 150 10.88 16.22 15.89
N SER A 151 9.66 16.25 15.37
CA SER A 151 9.06 15.08 14.71
C SER A 151 9.33 15.10 13.20
N GLN A 152 9.89 14.01 12.67
CA GLN A 152 9.84 13.73 11.22
C GLN A 152 8.41 13.49 10.72
N THR A 153 7.46 13.30 11.65
CA THR A 153 6.02 13.21 11.41
C THR A 153 5.40 14.59 11.37
N ILE A 154 4.59 14.87 10.34
CA ILE A 154 3.71 16.05 10.31
C ILE A 154 2.27 15.55 10.19
N VAL A 155 1.40 15.98 11.10
CA VAL A 155 -0.04 15.74 11.02
C VAL A 155 -0.72 16.94 10.37
N ARG A 156 -1.42 16.71 9.26
CA ARG A 156 -2.29 17.69 8.60
C ARG A 156 -3.75 17.33 8.89
N SER A 157 -4.40 18.14 9.72
CA SER A 157 -5.84 18.10 9.96
C SER A 157 -6.35 19.52 9.78
N SER A 158 -6.80 19.82 8.56
CA SER A 158 -7.32 21.14 8.18
C SER A 158 -8.71 20.98 7.56
N GLU A 159 -9.47 22.07 7.49
CA GLU A 159 -10.76 22.06 6.79
C GLU A 159 -10.62 21.66 5.30
N GLU A 160 -9.43 21.85 4.71
CA GLU A 160 -9.15 21.49 3.31
C GLU A 160 -8.88 20.00 3.11
N THR A 161 -8.45 19.27 4.15
CA THR A 161 -8.18 17.82 4.09
C THR A 161 -9.34 17.00 4.62
N ARG A 162 -10.10 17.53 5.60
CA ARG A 162 -11.24 16.84 6.24
C ARG A 162 -12.46 16.82 5.31
N VAL A 163 -12.49 15.84 4.42
CA VAL A 163 -13.59 15.65 3.46
C VAL A 163 -14.88 15.24 4.17
N VAL A 164 -14.77 14.33 5.13
CA VAL A 164 -15.89 13.89 5.96
C VAL A 164 -15.74 14.48 7.37
N GLN A 165 -16.83 14.98 7.96
CA GLN A 165 -16.74 15.80 9.17
C GLN A 165 -16.79 15.02 10.49
N ASP A 166 -17.40 13.84 10.52
CA ASP A 166 -17.61 13.07 11.76
C ASP A 166 -17.58 11.54 11.51
N GLY A 167 -16.56 11.11 10.75
CA GLY A 167 -16.51 9.76 10.20
C GLY A 167 -17.57 9.50 9.13
N THR A 168 -17.40 8.42 8.38
CA THR A 168 -18.39 7.98 7.40
C THR A 168 -19.72 7.61 8.08
N LYS A 169 -20.81 7.54 7.31
CA LYS A 169 -22.10 7.07 7.82
C LYS A 169 -22.08 5.55 8.04
N ASN A 170 -22.99 5.06 8.87
CA ASN A 170 -23.19 3.62 9.05
C ASN A 170 -23.77 3.00 7.77
N PHE A 171 -22.96 2.20 7.07
CA PHE A 171 -23.35 1.64 5.79
C PHE A 171 -24.46 0.57 5.87
N CYS A 172 -24.80 0.08 7.06
CA CYS A 172 -25.88 -0.90 7.24
C CYS A 172 -27.28 -0.28 7.13
N ILE A 173 -27.38 1.05 7.14
CA ILE A 173 -28.65 1.79 7.10
C ILE A 173 -28.67 2.90 6.03
N GLY A 174 -27.63 3.00 5.20
CA GLY A 174 -27.48 4.01 4.16
C GLY A 174 -26.11 3.90 3.49
N SER A 175 -25.76 4.80 2.56
CA SER A 175 -24.40 4.85 2.00
C SER A 175 -23.42 5.47 2.99
N ALA A 176 -22.21 4.90 3.09
CA ALA A 176 -21.11 5.40 3.93
C ALA A 176 -20.73 6.85 3.58
N MET A 177 -20.67 7.15 2.29
CA MET A 177 -20.33 8.46 1.72
C MET A 177 -21.22 8.76 0.52
N SER A 178 -21.38 10.04 0.20
CA SER A 178 -21.91 10.48 -1.10
C SER A 178 -20.85 10.36 -2.20
N ASP A 179 -21.28 10.31 -3.46
CA ASP A 179 -20.37 10.30 -4.61
C ASP A 179 -19.43 11.53 -4.63
N ILE A 180 -19.92 12.68 -4.14
CA ILE A 180 -19.14 13.91 -4.02
C ILE A 180 -18.04 13.75 -2.96
N GLU A 181 -18.35 13.14 -1.81
CA GLU A 181 -17.35 12.85 -0.78
C GLU A 181 -16.31 11.86 -1.29
N VAL A 182 -16.69 10.79 -1.99
CA VAL A 182 -15.75 9.85 -2.62
C VAL A 182 -14.80 10.57 -3.57
N ALA A 183 -15.35 11.39 -4.48
CA ALA A 183 -14.55 12.15 -5.43
C ALA A 183 -13.58 13.11 -4.71
N LYS A 184 -14.03 13.80 -3.66
CA LYS A 184 -13.18 14.68 -2.84
C LYS A 184 -12.09 13.93 -2.10
N CYS A 185 -12.37 12.75 -1.54
CA CYS A 185 -11.36 11.91 -0.89
C CYS A 185 -10.27 11.48 -1.89
N ILE A 186 -10.66 11.00 -3.06
CA ILE A 186 -9.72 10.62 -4.14
C ILE A 186 -8.88 11.83 -4.56
N LEU A 187 -9.50 12.99 -4.78
CA LEU A 187 -8.77 14.21 -5.15
C LEU A 187 -7.81 14.68 -4.05
N THR A 188 -8.20 14.55 -2.79
CA THR A 188 -7.35 14.84 -1.63
C THR A 188 -6.14 13.90 -1.61
N GLY A 189 -6.37 12.60 -1.75
CA GLY A 189 -5.30 11.60 -1.85
C GLY A 189 -4.30 11.90 -2.97
N ARG A 190 -4.81 12.25 -4.16
CA ARG A 190 -3.98 12.69 -5.29
C ARG A 190 -3.17 13.95 -4.97
N ARG A 191 -3.82 14.98 -4.40
CA ARG A 191 -3.18 16.26 -4.05
C ARG A 191 -2.03 16.07 -3.06
N GLU A 192 -2.30 15.41 -1.94
CA GLU A 192 -1.29 15.21 -0.87
C GLU A 192 -0.13 14.35 -1.38
N THR A 193 -0.42 13.28 -2.12
CA THR A 193 0.61 12.42 -2.71
C THR A 193 1.51 13.20 -3.67
N ARG A 194 0.90 13.97 -4.58
CA ARG A 194 1.63 14.85 -5.49
C ARG A 194 2.53 15.83 -4.76
N GLN A 195 1.99 16.48 -3.73
CA GLN A 195 2.71 17.47 -2.96
C GLN A 195 3.98 16.86 -2.35
N TYR A 196 3.85 15.75 -1.62
CA TYR A 196 5.00 15.17 -0.92
C TYR A 196 5.98 14.46 -1.85
N ILE A 197 5.54 13.87 -2.97
CA ILE A 197 6.46 13.40 -4.01
C ILE A 197 7.34 14.55 -4.48
N ASN A 198 6.77 15.72 -4.77
CA ASN A 198 7.52 16.86 -5.29
C ASN A 198 8.43 17.50 -4.23
N GLU A 199 7.91 17.74 -3.02
CA GLU A 199 8.64 18.40 -1.94
C GLU A 199 9.81 17.56 -1.44
N MET A 200 9.59 16.25 -1.26
CA MET A 200 10.61 15.32 -0.72
C MET A 200 11.45 14.66 -1.82
N LYS A 201 11.12 14.90 -3.10
CA LYS A 201 11.69 14.20 -4.25
C LYS A 201 11.62 12.68 -4.07
N SER A 202 10.43 12.22 -3.68
CA SER A 202 10.25 10.84 -3.26
C SER A 202 10.47 9.86 -4.41
N ASP A 203 11.26 8.82 -4.17
CA ASP A 203 11.55 7.74 -5.12
C ASP A 203 10.70 6.48 -4.88
N ILE A 204 9.91 6.48 -3.81
CA ILE A 204 8.89 5.47 -3.48
C ILE A 204 7.89 6.02 -2.45
N VAL A 205 6.61 5.71 -2.63
CA VAL A 205 5.56 6.08 -1.66
C VAL A 205 5.08 4.86 -0.90
N ILE A 206 4.90 5.02 0.40
CA ILE A 206 4.25 4.07 1.30
C ILE A 206 2.89 4.66 1.68
N PHE A 207 1.85 3.84 1.67
CA PHE A 207 0.55 4.22 2.20
C PHE A 207 0.28 3.46 3.50
N GLY A 208 -0.26 4.18 4.47
CA GLY A 208 -0.79 3.65 5.72
C GLY A 208 -2.18 4.21 5.99
N GLU A 209 -2.81 3.69 7.03
CA GLU A 209 -4.15 4.08 7.42
C GLU A 209 -4.29 4.13 8.95
N VAL A 210 -5.28 4.90 9.41
CA VAL A 210 -5.79 4.86 10.78
C VAL A 210 -7.31 4.98 10.69
N GLY A 211 -8.05 4.02 11.23
CA GLY A 211 -9.51 4.11 11.28
C GLY A 211 -10.17 2.98 12.03
N ILE A 212 -10.95 3.30 13.07
CA ILE A 212 -11.72 2.29 13.77
C ILE A 212 -12.88 1.82 12.87
N GLY A 213 -12.85 0.52 12.52
CA GLY A 213 -13.85 -0.14 11.67
C GLY A 213 -13.42 -0.40 10.22
N ASN A 214 -12.21 0.02 9.83
CA ASN A 214 -11.75 -0.14 8.45
C ASN A 214 -11.57 -1.59 8.01
N THR A 215 -11.22 -2.54 8.89
CA THR A 215 -11.14 -3.96 8.51
C THR A 215 -12.50 -4.55 8.12
N THR A 216 -13.60 -4.10 8.75
CA THR A 216 -14.98 -4.46 8.38
C THR A 216 -15.33 -3.84 7.03
N THR A 217 -15.00 -2.56 6.86
CA THR A 217 -15.19 -1.80 5.61
C THR A 217 -14.41 -2.43 4.45
N SER A 218 -13.14 -2.83 4.64
CA SER A 218 -12.32 -3.49 3.62
C SER A 218 -12.89 -4.84 3.19
N SER A 219 -13.36 -5.66 4.15
CA SER A 219 -14.04 -6.92 3.81
C SER A 219 -15.36 -6.66 3.05
N ALA A 220 -16.14 -5.64 3.43
CA ALA A 220 -17.36 -5.24 2.72
C ALA A 220 -17.08 -4.76 1.28
N LEU A 221 -16.02 -3.97 1.09
CA LEU A 221 -15.58 -3.49 -0.23
C LEU A 221 -15.23 -4.65 -1.16
N ILE A 222 -14.45 -5.62 -0.69
CA ILE A 222 -14.08 -6.79 -1.53
C ILE A 222 -15.32 -7.63 -1.84
N ALA A 223 -16.19 -7.88 -0.85
CA ALA A 223 -17.41 -8.64 -1.04
C ALA A 223 -18.32 -7.99 -2.09
N ALA A 224 -18.63 -6.69 -1.93
CA ALA A 224 -19.50 -5.93 -2.81
C ALA A 224 -18.93 -5.82 -4.23
N LEU A 225 -17.68 -5.40 -4.33
CA LEU A 225 -17.07 -5.07 -5.62
C LEU A 225 -16.81 -6.32 -6.47
N CYS A 226 -16.36 -7.40 -5.83
CA CYS A 226 -15.89 -8.59 -6.54
C CYS A 226 -16.91 -9.74 -6.50
N GLY A 227 -17.99 -9.62 -5.71
CA GLY A 227 -18.98 -10.68 -5.53
C GLY A 227 -18.41 -11.91 -4.81
N ILE A 228 -17.50 -11.68 -3.86
CA ILE A 228 -16.85 -12.72 -3.07
C ILE A 228 -17.67 -13.01 -1.82
N ASP A 229 -17.72 -14.29 -1.44
CA ASP A 229 -18.39 -14.74 -0.23
C ASP A 229 -17.77 -14.12 1.03
N VAL A 230 -18.60 -13.50 1.87
CA VAL A 230 -18.18 -12.73 3.05
C VAL A 230 -17.41 -13.60 4.04
N LYS A 231 -17.83 -14.85 4.20
CA LYS A 231 -17.20 -15.81 5.12
C LYS A 231 -15.75 -16.11 4.75
N SER A 232 -15.40 -16.06 3.47
CA SER A 232 -14.02 -16.26 3.00
C SER A 232 -13.12 -15.02 3.19
N LEU A 233 -13.71 -13.85 3.48
CA LEU A 233 -12.99 -12.58 3.61
C LEU A 233 -12.71 -12.18 5.06
N CYS A 234 -13.54 -12.63 5.99
CA CYS A 234 -13.50 -12.18 7.37
C CYS A 234 -12.48 -12.99 8.17
N GLY A 235 -11.32 -12.37 8.42
CA GLY A 235 -10.40 -12.78 9.48
C GLY A 235 -10.78 -12.16 10.83
N THR A 236 -9.89 -12.33 11.81
CA THR A 236 -10.06 -11.92 13.22
C THR A 236 -9.74 -10.46 13.51
N GLY A 237 -9.13 -9.74 12.57
CA GLY A 237 -8.74 -8.34 12.69
C GLY A 237 -7.85 -8.03 13.90
N ALA A 238 -8.09 -6.86 14.50
CA ALA A 238 -7.42 -6.44 15.74
C ALA A 238 -7.80 -7.31 16.96
N SER A 239 -8.76 -8.23 16.84
CA SER A 239 -9.42 -8.90 17.96
C SER A 239 -8.84 -10.27 18.36
N ILE A 240 -7.70 -10.72 17.79
CA ILE A 240 -7.00 -11.89 18.35
C ILE A 240 -6.45 -11.51 19.74
N THR A 241 -6.96 -12.18 20.77
CA THR A 241 -6.38 -12.20 22.11
C THR A 241 -5.18 -13.15 22.13
N ARG A 242 -4.35 -13.12 23.18
CA ARG A 242 -3.28 -14.11 23.37
C ARG A 242 -3.79 -15.57 23.41
N ASP A 243 -5.11 -15.76 23.58
CA ASP A 243 -5.76 -17.05 23.82
C ASP A 243 -6.50 -17.62 22.59
N GLY A 244 -6.45 -16.96 21.42
CA GLY A 244 -6.96 -17.50 20.16
C GLY A 244 -8.00 -16.65 19.44
N ILE A 245 -8.78 -17.29 18.58
CA ILE A 245 -9.82 -16.68 17.74
C ILE A 245 -11.09 -16.50 18.58
N ASP A 246 -11.64 -15.29 18.60
CA ASP A 246 -13.00 -15.04 19.09
C ASP A 246 -13.98 -15.21 17.91
N ASP A 247 -14.56 -16.41 17.80
CA ASP A 247 -15.49 -16.76 16.73
C ASP A 247 -16.74 -15.86 16.72
N ASP A 248 -17.15 -15.33 17.88
CA ASP A 248 -18.33 -14.46 17.97
C ASP A 248 -18.07 -13.10 17.31
N VAL A 249 -16.85 -12.57 17.44
CA VAL A 249 -16.44 -11.32 16.76
C VAL A 249 -16.42 -11.52 15.23
N VAL A 250 -15.90 -12.64 14.75
CA VAL A 250 -15.85 -12.95 13.32
C VAL A 250 -17.26 -13.15 12.76
N ASN A 251 -18.11 -13.93 13.45
CA ASN A 251 -19.49 -14.14 13.03
C ASN A 251 -20.29 -12.83 13.01
N LYS A 252 -20.12 -11.96 14.02
CA LYS A 252 -20.72 -10.63 14.03
C LYS A 252 -20.28 -9.80 12.81
N LYS A 253 -18.98 -9.80 12.48
CA LYS A 253 -18.45 -9.11 11.30
C LYS A 253 -19.08 -9.65 10.01
N ILE A 254 -19.20 -10.97 9.86
CA ILE A 254 -19.84 -11.62 8.71
C ILE A 254 -21.29 -11.14 8.59
N THR A 255 -22.09 -11.24 9.66
CA THR A 255 -23.50 -10.81 9.65
C THR A 255 -23.66 -9.34 9.25
N ILE A 256 -22.86 -8.45 9.83
CA ILE A 256 -22.89 -7.01 9.51
C ILE A 256 -22.69 -6.77 8.00
N ILE A 257 -21.71 -7.46 7.41
CA ILE A 257 -21.37 -7.29 6.01
C ILE A 257 -22.45 -7.91 5.12
N GLU A 258 -22.94 -9.11 5.43
CA GLU A 258 -24.03 -9.75 4.68
C GLU A 258 -25.30 -8.90 4.65
N GLU A 259 -25.69 -8.34 5.80
CA GLU A 259 -26.83 -7.42 5.91
C GLU A 259 -26.62 -6.16 5.06
N ALA A 260 -25.41 -5.58 5.08
CA ALA A 260 -25.08 -4.45 4.23
C ALA A 260 -25.11 -4.80 2.73
N MET A 261 -24.59 -5.97 2.34
CA MET A 261 -24.63 -6.42 0.95
C MET A 261 -26.07 -6.57 0.44
N ALA A 262 -26.96 -7.10 1.29
CA ALA A 262 -28.39 -7.21 0.98
C ALA A 262 -29.05 -5.83 0.87
N TYR A 263 -28.79 -4.93 1.84
CA TYR A 263 -29.35 -3.57 1.85
C TYR A 263 -29.01 -2.79 0.57
N HIS A 264 -27.74 -2.85 0.13
CA HIS A 264 -27.26 -2.13 -1.05
C HIS A 264 -27.53 -2.85 -2.37
N ASN A 265 -28.17 -4.03 -2.35
CA ASN A 265 -28.30 -4.91 -3.53
C ASN A 265 -26.94 -5.12 -4.23
N ALA A 266 -25.89 -5.40 -3.45
CA ALA A 266 -24.51 -5.31 -3.90
C ALA A 266 -24.20 -6.17 -5.14
N ALA A 267 -24.81 -7.35 -5.23
CA ALA A 267 -24.62 -8.28 -6.34
C ALA A 267 -24.98 -7.71 -7.72
N THR A 268 -25.90 -6.74 -7.77
CA THR A 268 -26.34 -6.08 -9.01
C THR A 268 -25.90 -4.63 -9.11
N MET A 269 -25.86 -3.90 -7.99
CA MET A 269 -25.60 -2.45 -7.99
C MET A 269 -24.13 -2.07 -7.83
N LEU A 270 -23.33 -2.93 -7.18
CA LEU A 270 -21.96 -2.59 -6.77
C LEU A 270 -20.89 -3.45 -7.45
N LYS A 271 -21.22 -4.67 -7.86
CA LYS A 271 -20.27 -5.58 -8.51
C LYS A 271 -19.63 -4.96 -9.75
N GLY A 272 -18.29 -4.89 -9.77
CA GLY A 272 -17.51 -4.27 -10.84
C GLY A 272 -17.62 -2.74 -10.92
N ALA A 273 -18.24 -2.09 -9.93
CA ALA A 273 -18.44 -0.65 -9.88
C ALA A 273 -17.63 -0.03 -8.72
N PRO A 274 -16.34 0.29 -8.91
CA PRO A 274 -15.46 0.70 -7.82
C PRO A 274 -15.89 1.98 -7.10
N LEU A 275 -16.29 3.03 -7.83
CA LEU A 275 -16.70 4.30 -7.21
C LEU A 275 -18.05 4.19 -6.46
N PRO A 276 -19.11 3.58 -7.04
CA PRO A 276 -20.34 3.32 -6.28
C PRO A 276 -20.12 2.43 -5.05
N THR A 277 -19.21 1.46 -5.13
CA THR A 277 -18.87 0.59 -3.99
C THR A 277 -18.18 1.35 -2.87
N LEU A 278 -17.24 2.25 -3.21
CA LEU A 278 -16.62 3.16 -2.23
C LEU A 278 -17.66 4.06 -1.55
N ALA A 279 -18.63 4.59 -2.30
CA ALA A 279 -19.70 5.42 -1.74
C ALA A 279 -20.61 4.60 -0.79
N ALA A 280 -21.00 3.40 -1.21
CA ALA A 280 -21.94 2.57 -0.46
C ALA A 280 -21.35 2.05 0.86
N VAL A 281 -20.16 1.42 0.82
CA VAL A 281 -19.61 0.64 1.95
C VAL A 281 -18.14 0.94 2.24
N GLY A 282 -17.60 2.04 1.72
CA GLY A 282 -16.18 2.40 1.85
C GLY A 282 -15.81 3.27 3.06
N GLY A 283 -14.54 3.63 3.10
CA GLY A 283 -13.93 4.55 4.07
C GLY A 283 -13.32 5.77 3.36
N ALA A 284 -13.31 6.92 4.02
CA ALA A 284 -12.75 8.14 3.46
C ALA A 284 -11.23 8.02 3.28
N GLU A 285 -10.54 7.38 4.22
CA GLU A 285 -9.13 7.04 4.18
C GLU A 285 -8.80 6.04 3.07
N ILE A 286 -9.63 5.01 2.86
CA ILE A 286 -9.46 4.07 1.74
C ILE A 286 -9.61 4.79 0.39
N ALA A 287 -10.63 5.65 0.25
CA ALA A 287 -10.83 6.43 -0.98
C ALA A 287 -9.66 7.42 -1.23
N ALA A 288 -9.10 8.01 -0.17
CA ALA A 288 -7.90 8.84 -0.28
C ALA A 288 -6.67 8.01 -0.70
N ILE A 289 -6.45 6.83 -0.13
CA ILE A 289 -5.36 5.93 -0.54
C ILE A 289 -5.52 5.52 -2.01
N VAL A 290 -6.74 5.22 -2.48
CA VAL A 290 -7.00 4.97 -3.92
C VAL A 290 -6.53 6.14 -4.76
N GLY A 291 -6.86 7.37 -4.38
CA GLY A 291 -6.38 8.57 -5.06
C GLY A 291 -4.85 8.71 -5.04
N GLY A 292 -4.22 8.47 -3.90
CA GLY A 292 -2.76 8.50 -3.78
C GLY A 292 -2.06 7.47 -4.66
N ILE A 293 -2.58 6.24 -4.70
CA ILE A 293 -2.06 5.16 -5.55
C ILE A 293 -2.13 5.57 -7.02
N LEU A 294 -3.28 6.08 -7.48
CA LEU A 294 -3.43 6.53 -8.86
C LEU A 294 -2.47 7.68 -9.20
N GLU A 295 -2.26 8.64 -8.30
CA GLU A 295 -1.29 9.72 -8.53
C GLU A 295 0.16 9.23 -8.61
N ALA A 296 0.55 8.29 -7.74
CA ALA A 296 1.88 7.69 -7.79
C ALA A 296 2.08 6.90 -9.10
N THR A 297 1.07 6.16 -9.54
CA THR A 297 1.07 5.43 -10.82
C THR A 297 1.19 6.37 -12.03
N ASP A 298 0.44 7.48 -12.06
CA ASP A 298 0.52 8.49 -13.13
C ASP A 298 1.93 9.10 -13.28
N ARG A 299 2.78 8.94 -12.26
CA ARG A 299 4.14 9.48 -12.16
C ARG A 299 5.23 8.42 -12.26
N ASP A 300 4.88 7.16 -12.54
CA ASP A 300 5.79 6.01 -12.50
C ASP A 300 6.51 5.86 -11.14
N ILE A 301 5.90 6.31 -10.03
CA ILE A 301 6.49 6.18 -8.68
C ILE A 301 6.12 4.82 -8.07
N PRO A 302 7.10 4.00 -7.64
CA PRO A 302 6.83 2.75 -6.93
C PRO A 302 5.99 2.96 -5.67
N ILE A 303 5.17 1.97 -5.33
CA ILE A 303 4.26 2.00 -4.19
C ILE A 303 4.52 0.77 -3.33
N LEU A 304 4.96 0.99 -2.09
CA LEU A 304 5.08 -0.07 -1.10
C LEU A 304 3.79 -0.18 -0.29
N VAL A 305 3.05 -1.24 -0.57
CA VAL A 305 1.75 -1.55 0.01
C VAL A 305 1.93 -2.27 1.34
N ASP A 306 1.30 -1.75 2.40
CA ASP A 306 1.32 -2.33 3.75
C ASP A 306 0.40 -3.56 3.88
N GLY A 307 -0.54 -3.55 4.82
CA GLY A 307 -1.41 -4.68 5.12
C GLY A 307 -2.72 -4.69 4.34
N PHE A 308 -3.72 -5.33 4.96
CA PHE A 308 -5.01 -5.65 4.33
C PHE A 308 -5.77 -4.44 3.79
N ILE A 309 -5.84 -3.34 4.55
CA ILE A 309 -6.62 -2.16 4.17
C ILE A 309 -6.00 -1.48 2.95
N VAL A 310 -4.68 -1.27 2.96
CA VAL A 310 -3.95 -0.66 1.85
C VAL A 310 -3.96 -1.58 0.62
N THR A 311 -3.88 -2.90 0.81
CA THR A 311 -4.06 -3.86 -0.29
C THR A 311 -5.46 -3.78 -0.89
N THR A 312 -6.50 -3.56 -0.08
CA THR A 312 -7.87 -3.36 -0.57
C THR A 312 -7.98 -2.09 -1.39
N ALA A 313 -7.38 -0.99 -0.94
CA ALA A 313 -7.31 0.25 -1.72
C ALA A 313 -6.55 0.05 -3.04
N ALA A 314 -5.43 -0.67 -3.04
CA ALA A 314 -4.68 -1.01 -4.25
C ALA A 314 -5.51 -1.86 -5.23
N MET A 315 -6.27 -2.84 -4.73
CA MET A 315 -7.17 -3.65 -5.56
C MET A 315 -8.25 -2.79 -6.23
N ILE A 316 -8.84 -1.84 -5.49
CA ILE A 316 -9.83 -0.90 -6.04
C ILE A 316 -9.18 0.00 -7.09
N ALA A 317 -7.98 0.53 -6.81
CA ALA A 317 -7.23 1.34 -7.76
C ALA A 317 -6.92 0.55 -9.05
N CYS A 318 -6.51 -0.71 -8.97
CA CYS A 318 -6.31 -1.58 -10.14
C CYS A 318 -7.59 -1.83 -10.95
N GLN A 319 -8.77 -1.81 -10.32
CA GLN A 319 -10.05 -1.93 -11.04
C GLN A 319 -10.46 -0.62 -11.72
N ILE A 320 -10.02 0.53 -11.20
CA ILE A 320 -10.21 1.84 -11.82
C ILE A 320 -9.22 2.03 -12.97
N ASP A 321 -7.94 1.80 -12.69
CA ASP A 321 -6.86 1.86 -13.65
C ASP A 321 -5.95 0.61 -13.51
N PRO A 322 -6.09 -0.35 -14.44
CA PRO A 322 -5.27 -1.55 -14.46
C PRO A 322 -3.75 -1.32 -14.58
N ASP A 323 -3.30 -0.15 -15.05
CA ASP A 323 -1.88 0.21 -15.10
C ASP A 323 -1.24 0.26 -13.71
N VAL A 324 -2.03 0.46 -12.64
CA VAL A 324 -1.56 0.49 -11.25
C VAL A 324 -0.74 -0.74 -10.87
N THR A 325 -1.05 -1.91 -11.44
CA THR A 325 -0.40 -3.19 -11.11
C THR A 325 1.12 -3.16 -11.25
N ARG A 326 1.68 -2.34 -12.17
CA ARG A 326 3.13 -2.23 -12.36
C ARG A 326 3.86 -1.55 -11.20
N ASN A 327 3.18 -0.66 -10.48
CA ASN A 327 3.75 0.16 -9.40
C ASN A 327 3.76 -0.54 -8.03
N LEU A 328 3.05 -1.65 -7.88
CA LEU A 328 2.81 -2.26 -6.56
C LEU A 328 3.96 -3.19 -6.13
N LEU A 329 4.50 -2.93 -4.94
CA LEU A 329 5.35 -3.84 -4.18
C LEU A 329 4.66 -4.14 -2.85
N PHE A 330 4.52 -5.41 -2.48
CA PHE A 330 3.79 -5.80 -1.26
C PHE A 330 4.75 -6.03 -0.10
N ALA A 331 4.49 -5.37 1.05
CA ALA A 331 5.37 -5.42 2.19
C ALA A 331 5.10 -6.60 3.12
N THR A 332 3.85 -6.79 3.56
CA THR A 332 3.52 -7.77 4.59
C THR A 332 2.30 -8.61 4.23
N GLN A 333 2.41 -9.90 4.53
CA GLN A 333 1.29 -10.82 4.58
C GLN A 333 0.56 -10.59 5.91
N SER A 334 -0.65 -10.06 5.79
CA SER A 334 -1.63 -9.87 6.85
C SER A 334 -2.22 -11.21 7.28
N THR A 335 -2.66 -11.28 8.52
CA THR A 335 -3.46 -12.39 9.03
C THR A 335 -4.92 -12.35 8.54
N GLU A 336 -5.35 -11.25 7.92
CA GLU A 336 -6.68 -11.13 7.31
C GLU A 336 -6.75 -11.93 5.99
N GLN A 337 -7.62 -12.93 5.93
CA GLN A 337 -7.80 -13.79 4.76
C GLN A 337 -8.17 -13.00 3.50
N GLY A 338 -8.91 -11.90 3.65
CA GLY A 338 -9.28 -11.01 2.56
C GLY A 338 -8.08 -10.41 1.81
N GLN A 339 -6.89 -10.29 2.44
CA GLN A 339 -5.72 -9.75 1.73
C GLN A 339 -5.27 -10.71 0.62
N THR A 340 -5.20 -12.02 0.90
CA THR A 340 -4.82 -13.02 -0.10
C THR A 340 -5.75 -12.99 -1.31
N ILE A 341 -7.05 -12.82 -1.07
CA ILE A 341 -8.05 -12.71 -2.15
C ILE A 341 -7.80 -11.44 -2.97
N ALA A 342 -7.58 -10.29 -2.33
CA ALA A 342 -7.27 -9.04 -3.01
C ALA A 342 -5.97 -9.14 -3.84
N LEU A 343 -4.92 -9.78 -3.31
CA LEU A 343 -3.66 -10.03 -4.04
C LEU A 343 -3.89 -10.89 -5.28
N ASN A 344 -4.70 -11.94 -5.19
CA ASN A 344 -5.02 -12.79 -6.33
C ASN A 344 -5.77 -12.01 -7.42
N ILE A 345 -6.73 -11.16 -7.03
CA ILE A 345 -7.46 -10.29 -7.98
C ILE A 345 -6.49 -9.32 -8.68
N ILE A 346 -5.58 -8.69 -7.94
CA ILE A 346 -4.55 -7.81 -8.51
C ILE A 346 -3.67 -8.57 -9.51
N ASN A 347 -3.25 -9.79 -9.17
CA ASN A 347 -2.45 -10.63 -10.05
C ASN A 347 -3.21 -11.04 -11.32
N ASP A 348 -4.51 -11.30 -11.22
CA ASP A 348 -5.32 -11.63 -12.39
C ASP A 348 -5.53 -10.42 -13.30
N ILE A 349 -5.67 -9.21 -12.74
CA ILE A 349 -5.68 -7.95 -13.51
C ILE A 349 -4.33 -7.76 -14.24
N ALA A 350 -3.20 -7.97 -13.56
CA ALA A 350 -1.88 -7.87 -14.17
C ALA A 350 -1.70 -8.86 -15.33
N LYS A 351 -2.08 -10.14 -15.12
CA LYS A 351 -2.03 -11.17 -16.17
C LYS A 351 -2.90 -10.81 -17.37
N ALA A 352 -4.10 -10.27 -17.16
CA ALA A 352 -4.99 -9.86 -18.24
C ALA A 352 -4.37 -8.76 -19.14
N LYS A 353 -3.40 -7.99 -18.60
CA LYS A 353 -2.63 -6.99 -19.34
C LYS A 353 -1.32 -7.48 -19.93
N ASN A 354 -0.92 -8.71 -19.62
CA ASN A 354 0.43 -9.21 -19.84
C ASN A 354 1.50 -8.41 -19.09
N ASP A 355 1.14 -7.81 -17.95
CA ASP A 355 2.11 -7.22 -17.03
C ASP A 355 2.68 -8.31 -16.11
N PRO A 356 3.94 -8.20 -15.66
CA PRO A 356 4.49 -9.11 -14.67
C PRO A 356 3.67 -8.98 -13.37
N ALA A 357 3.11 -10.09 -12.90
CA ALA A 357 2.36 -10.14 -11.65
C ALA A 357 3.25 -9.75 -10.46
N PRO A 358 2.81 -8.84 -9.58
CA PRO A 358 3.55 -8.48 -8.37
C PRO A 358 3.98 -9.70 -7.54
N ALA A 359 5.19 -9.65 -6.99
CA ALA A 359 5.66 -10.70 -6.09
C ALA A 359 4.81 -10.79 -4.81
N GLN A 360 4.93 -11.93 -4.14
CA GLN A 360 4.33 -12.14 -2.82
C GLN A 360 4.89 -11.13 -1.80
N PRO A 361 4.12 -10.80 -0.75
CA PRO A 361 4.57 -9.87 0.28
C PRO A 361 5.93 -10.23 0.87
N ALA A 362 6.78 -9.21 1.10
CA ALA A 362 8.15 -9.38 1.57
C ALA A 362 8.27 -10.06 2.94
N LEU A 363 7.29 -9.81 3.82
CA LEU A 363 7.29 -10.24 5.22
C LEU A 363 6.08 -11.14 5.50
N ASN A 364 6.31 -12.26 6.18
CA ASN A 364 5.25 -13.05 6.80
C ASN A 364 5.53 -13.14 8.31
N MET A 365 5.10 -12.12 9.03
CA MET A 365 5.42 -11.91 10.45
C MET A 365 4.18 -11.84 11.35
N ASN A 366 3.01 -12.22 10.83
CA ASN A 366 1.72 -12.07 11.53
C ASN A 366 1.46 -10.63 12.00
N LEU A 367 1.88 -9.64 11.20
CA LEU A 367 1.64 -8.22 11.49
C LEU A 367 0.18 -7.86 11.21
N ARG A 368 -0.39 -7.05 12.10
CA ARG A 368 -1.79 -6.60 12.05
C ARG A 368 -2.02 -5.24 12.72
N MET A 369 -0.96 -4.44 12.84
CA MET A 369 -1.03 -3.13 13.49
C MET A 369 -1.64 -2.06 12.56
N GLY A 370 -1.38 -2.14 11.25
CA GLY A 370 -1.76 -1.08 10.32
C GLY A 370 -0.73 0.07 10.32
N GLU A 371 -1.19 1.28 10.05
CA GLU A 371 -0.39 2.52 10.07
C GLU A 371 0.80 2.55 9.08
N GLY A 372 0.90 1.59 8.15
CA GLY A 372 2.08 1.45 7.29
C GLY A 372 3.26 0.72 7.94
N THR A 373 3.08 0.13 9.12
CA THR A 373 4.19 -0.44 9.92
C THR A 373 4.94 -1.59 9.22
N GLY A 374 4.23 -2.49 8.52
CA GLY A 374 4.84 -3.58 7.77
C GLY A 374 5.63 -3.05 6.56
N ALA A 375 5.09 -2.07 5.85
CA ALA A 375 5.78 -1.35 4.78
C ALA A 375 7.05 -0.65 5.29
N LEU A 376 6.98 0.08 6.41
CA LEU A 376 8.14 0.72 7.01
C LEU A 376 9.23 -0.29 7.39
N MET A 377 8.86 -1.47 7.91
CA MET A 377 9.81 -2.56 8.17
C MET A 377 10.42 -3.19 6.92
N ALA A 378 9.72 -3.14 5.78
CA ALA A 378 10.20 -3.72 4.52
C ALA A 378 11.15 -2.79 3.74
N VAL A 379 11.26 -1.50 4.11
CA VAL A 379 12.14 -0.53 3.43
C VAL A 379 13.60 -1.02 3.31
N PRO A 380 14.25 -1.59 4.34
CA PRO A 380 15.60 -2.14 4.21
C PRO A 380 15.72 -3.29 3.20
N LEU A 381 14.64 -4.08 3.00
CA LEU A 381 14.63 -5.16 2.01
C LEU A 381 14.62 -4.60 0.59
N LEU A 382 13.88 -3.51 0.33
CA LEU A 382 13.91 -2.84 -0.96
C LEU A 382 15.26 -2.18 -1.22
N ARG A 383 15.87 -1.55 -0.21
CA ARG A 383 17.25 -1.05 -0.32
C ARG A 383 18.24 -2.17 -0.64
N SER A 384 18.05 -3.35 -0.05
CA SER A 384 18.85 -4.53 -0.37
C SER A 384 18.62 -5.00 -1.81
N ALA A 385 17.40 -4.94 -2.33
CA ALA A 385 17.08 -5.23 -3.73
C ALA A 385 17.81 -4.28 -4.70
N CYS A 386 17.80 -2.98 -4.40
CA CYS A 386 18.57 -1.97 -5.13
C CYS A 386 20.07 -2.29 -5.14
N ALA A 387 20.66 -2.55 -3.97
CA ALA A 387 22.08 -2.85 -3.83
C ALA A 387 22.49 -4.14 -4.57
N VAL A 388 21.66 -5.19 -4.49
CA VAL A 388 21.89 -6.45 -5.24
C VAL A 388 21.97 -6.17 -6.75
N LEU A 389 21.06 -5.36 -7.29
CA LEU A 389 21.08 -5.05 -8.72
C LEU A 389 22.30 -4.21 -9.10
N ALA A 390 22.65 -3.23 -8.26
CA ALA A 390 23.69 -2.26 -8.57
C ALA A 390 25.12 -2.79 -8.34
N GLU A 391 25.32 -3.66 -7.35
CA GLU A 391 26.65 -3.98 -6.81
C GLU A 391 27.06 -5.45 -6.94
N LEU A 392 26.12 -6.39 -7.05
CA LEU A 392 26.48 -7.80 -7.16
C LEU A 392 27.16 -8.04 -8.52
N ALA A 393 28.33 -8.68 -8.48
CA ALA A 393 29.09 -8.99 -9.68
C ALA A 393 28.37 -10.00 -10.58
N THR A 394 28.65 -9.95 -11.89
CA THR A 394 28.21 -10.99 -12.82
C THR A 394 28.99 -12.28 -12.60
N LEU A 395 28.42 -13.44 -12.97
CA LEU A 395 29.14 -14.72 -12.86
C LEU A 395 30.46 -14.70 -13.65
N ASN A 396 30.45 -14.08 -14.83
CA ASN A 396 31.65 -13.92 -15.67
C ASN A 396 32.73 -13.09 -14.98
N GLU A 397 32.35 -12.03 -14.27
CA GLU A 397 33.31 -11.23 -13.49
C GLU A 397 33.97 -12.07 -12.40
N VAL A 398 33.17 -12.80 -11.62
CA VAL A 398 33.72 -13.65 -10.54
C VAL A 398 34.63 -14.74 -11.08
N LEU A 399 34.29 -15.36 -12.22
CA LEU A 399 35.14 -16.37 -12.87
C LEU A 399 36.41 -15.80 -13.50
N SER A 400 36.50 -14.48 -13.65
CA SER A 400 37.66 -13.79 -14.21
C SER A 400 38.62 -13.21 -13.15
N LEU A 401 38.26 -13.29 -11.86
CA LEU A 401 39.13 -13.01 -10.72
C LEU A 401 40.10 -14.16 -10.46
#